data_AF-U3LP65-F1
#
_entry.id   AF-U3LP65-F1
#
_cell.length_a   1.000
_cell.length_b   1.000
_cell.length_c   1.000
_cell.angle_alpha   90.00
_cell.angle_beta   90.00
_cell.angle_gamma   90.00
#
_symmetry.space_group_name_H-M   'P 1'
#
loop_
_entity.id
_entity.type
_entity.pdbx_description
1 polymer ?
#
loop_
_entity_poly.entity_id
_entity_poly.type
_entity_poly.pdbx_seq_one_letter_code
_entity_poly.pdbx_strand_id
1 'polypeptide(L)'
;TINEDEDEVKSDPSTGKRLWGLVVCHHTSSRFIPFPLRYACELLVQVFGIQINKEVELAAQIRESHILRIQTVLCDMLLRDSPVAIVTQSPNVTDLVKCDGAALYYKG
;
A
#
# COMPACT_ATOMS: atom_id res chain seq x y z
N THR A 1 26.47 12.36 -27.45
CA THR A 1 25.33 11.43 -27.26
C THR A 1 25.23 11.21 -25.77
N ILE A 2 24.55 12.11 -25.06
CA ILE A 2 23.13 12.03 -24.62
C ILE A 2 22.91 10.80 -23.74
N ASN A 3 22.65 11.06 -22.45
CA ASN A 3 22.20 10.17 -21.38
C ASN A 3 21.01 9.31 -21.80
N GLU A 4 20.82 8.18 -21.11
CA GLU A 4 19.56 7.94 -20.40
C GLU A 4 19.83 7.01 -19.20
N ASP A 5 19.37 7.49 -18.05
CA ASP A 5 19.49 6.92 -16.72
C ASP A 5 18.70 5.61 -16.62
N GLU A 6 19.33 4.53 -16.15
CA GLU A 6 18.61 3.49 -15.43
C GLU A 6 18.97 3.68 -13.95
N ASP A 7 18.13 4.48 -13.29
CA ASP A 7 18.06 4.58 -11.84
C ASP A 7 17.95 3.16 -11.24
N GLU A 8 19.09 2.62 -10.81
CA GLU A 8 19.12 1.53 -9.85
C GLU A 8 18.39 2.00 -8.59
N VAL A 9 17.10 1.68 -8.51
CA VAL A 9 16.34 1.72 -7.28
C VAL A 9 17.08 0.81 -6.31
N LYS A 10 17.90 1.41 -5.45
CA LYS A 10 18.56 0.78 -4.32
C LYS A 10 17.48 0.17 -3.43
N SER A 11 17.15 -1.08 -3.70
CA SER A 11 16.33 -1.90 -2.83
C SER A 11 17.08 -2.04 -1.52
N ASP A 12 16.49 -1.49 -0.46
CA ASP A 12 16.96 -1.64 0.91
C ASP A 12 17.22 -3.14 1.23
N PRO A 13 18.39 -3.53 1.79
CA PRO A 13 18.73 -4.93 2.09
C PRO A 13 17.80 -5.61 3.10
N SER A 14 16.79 -4.91 3.63
CA SER A 14 15.81 -5.42 4.60
C SER A 14 14.50 -5.95 3.97
N THR A 15 14.37 -5.92 2.64
CA THR A 15 13.20 -6.45 1.92
C THR A 15 13.37 -7.94 1.55
N GLY A 16 13.88 -8.74 2.48
CA GLY A 16 13.77 -10.20 2.39
C GLY A 16 12.30 -10.64 2.36
N LYS A 17 12.01 -11.80 1.74
CA LYS A 17 10.66 -12.40 1.78
C LYS A 17 10.16 -12.44 3.22
N ARG A 18 9.13 -11.66 3.54
CA ARG A 18 8.50 -11.65 4.86
C ARG A 18 7.35 -12.67 4.87
N LEU A 19 7.22 -13.41 5.97
CA LEU A 19 6.09 -14.28 6.19
C LEU A 19 4.83 -13.42 6.41
N TRP A 20 3.88 -13.48 5.47
CA TRP A 20 2.61 -12.74 5.59
C TRP A 20 1.68 -13.35 6.65
N GLY A 21 1.64 -14.69 6.72
CA GLY A 21 0.78 -15.42 7.65
C GLY A 21 0.92 -16.94 7.50
N LEU A 22 0.12 -17.68 8.25
CA LEU A 22 0.11 -19.16 8.27
C LEU A 22 -1.30 -19.69 8.05
N VAL A 23 -1.41 -20.83 7.37
CA VAL A 23 -2.63 -21.65 7.36
C VAL A 23 -2.47 -22.73 8.42
N VAL A 24 -3.32 -22.70 9.44
CA VAL A 24 -3.25 -23.61 10.60
C VAL A 24 -4.49 -24.50 10.62
N CYS A 25 -4.27 -25.82 10.65
CA CYS A 25 -5.33 -26.82 10.69
C CYS A 25 -5.34 -27.53 12.04
N HIS A 26 -6.52 -27.70 12.63
CA HIS A 26 -6.70 -28.43 13.89
C HIS A 26 -7.64 -29.62 13.71
N HIS A 27 -7.44 -30.68 14.51
CA HIS A 27 -8.34 -31.82 14.61
C HIS A 27 -8.51 -32.19 16.09
N THR A 28 -9.72 -32.56 16.51
CA THR A 28 -10.03 -32.88 17.92
C THR A 28 -9.51 -34.25 18.36
N SER A 29 -8.91 -35.01 17.44
CA SER A 29 -8.31 -36.32 17.67
C SER A 29 -7.08 -36.53 16.78
N SER A 30 -6.26 -37.54 17.09
CA SER A 30 -5.08 -37.87 16.29
C SER A 30 -5.44 -38.11 14.82
N ARG A 31 -4.80 -37.38 13.92
CA ARG A 31 -5.04 -37.46 12.48
C ARG A 31 -3.74 -37.45 11.71
N PHE A 32 -3.48 -38.53 10.98
CA PHE A 32 -2.37 -38.61 10.05
C PHE A 32 -2.78 -38.02 8.69
N ILE A 33 -1.96 -37.12 8.14
CA ILE A 33 -2.16 -36.53 6.81
C ILE A 33 -1.05 -37.06 5.88
N PRO A 34 -1.37 -37.86 4.84
CA PRO A 34 -0.36 -38.42 3.95
C PRO A 34 0.33 -37.33 3.12
N PHE A 35 1.58 -37.58 2.72
CA PHE A 35 2.42 -36.59 2.02
C PHE A 35 1.77 -35.98 0.77
N PRO A 36 1.14 -36.75 -0.15
CA PRO A 36 0.52 -36.16 -1.35
C PRO A 36 -0.53 -35.09 -1.03
N LEU A 37 -1.27 -35.27 0.07
CA LEU A 37 -2.27 -34.29 0.51
C LEU A 37 -1.62 -33.03 1.08
N ARG A 38 -0.54 -33.16 1.86
CA ARG A 38 0.23 -32.01 2.35
C ARG A 38 0.84 -31.18 1.22
N TYR A 39 1.36 -31.87 0.19
CA TYR A 39 1.94 -31.21 -0.98
C TYR A 39 0.88 -30.48 -1.82
N ALA A 40 -0.30 -31.08 -2.01
CA ALA A 40 -1.42 -30.40 -2.66
C ALA A 40 -1.83 -29.13 -1.89
N CYS A 41 -1.89 -29.19 -0.56
CA CYS A 41 -2.15 -28.00 0.27
C CYS A 41 -1.05 -26.94 0.15
N GLU A 42 0.22 -27.35 0.10
CA GLU A 42 1.34 -26.43 -0.08
C GLU A 42 1.21 -25.65 -1.40
N LEU A 43 0.96 -26.34 -2.51
CA LEU A 43 0.76 -25.70 -3.82
C LEU A 43 -0.43 -24.72 -3.79
N LEU A 44 -1.54 -25.13 -3.16
CA LEU A 44 -2.70 -24.26 -3.01
C LEU A 44 -2.36 -22.97 -2.24
N VAL A 45 -1.61 -23.09 -1.14
CA VAL A 45 -1.19 -21.94 -0.32
C VAL A 45 -0.19 -21.05 -1.07
N GLN A 46 0.70 -21.62 -1.89
CA GLN A 46 1.60 -20.84 -2.74
C GLN A 46 0.82 -19.98 -3.76
N VAL A 47 -0.16 -20.58 -4.47
CA VAL A 47 -1.02 -19.85 -5.42
C VAL A 47 -1.85 -18.78 -4.70
N PHE A 48 -2.39 -19.12 -3.54
CA PHE A 48 -3.12 -18.17 -2.70
C PHE A 48 -2.25 -16.98 -2.28
N GLY A 49 -0.98 -17.22 -1.91
CA GLY A 49 -0.03 -16.16 -1.58
C GLY A 49 0.24 -15.20 -2.75
N ILE A 50 0.31 -15.71 -3.98
CA ILE A 50 0.43 -14.88 -5.18
C ILE A 50 -0.81 -13.97 -5.34
N GLN A 51 -2.01 -14.51 -5.16
CA GLN A 51 -3.24 -13.73 -5.28
C GLN A 51 -3.33 -12.65 -4.19
N ILE A 52 -2.96 -12.95 -2.95
CA ILE A 52 -2.90 -11.94 -1.88
C ILE A 52 -1.95 -10.81 -2.25
N ASN A 53 -0.74 -11.13 -2.70
CA ASN A 53 0.24 -10.10 -3.08
C ASN A 53 -0.32 -9.18 -4.16
N LYS A 54 -1.00 -9.75 -5.16
CA LYS A 54 -1.66 -8.96 -6.23
C LYS A 54 -2.73 -8.02 -5.68
N GLU A 55 -3.58 -8.49 -4.77
CA GLU A 55 -4.61 -7.65 -4.14
C GLU A 55 -3.99 -6.53 -3.28
N VAL A 56 -2.93 -6.83 -2.53
CA VAL A 56 -2.20 -5.84 -1.73
C VAL A 56 -1.56 -4.77 -2.62
N GLU A 57 -0.93 -5.19 -3.71
CA GLU A 57 -0.32 -4.28 -4.69
C GLU A 57 -1.38 -3.41 -5.38
N LEU A 58 -2.50 -3.99 -5.79
CA LEU A 58 -3.61 -3.24 -6.38
C LEU A 58 -4.18 -2.20 -5.40
N ALA A 59 -4.36 -2.56 -4.12
CA ALA A 59 -4.81 -1.64 -3.10
C ALA A 59 -3.80 -0.49 -2.86
N ALA A 60 -2.50 -0.77 -2.96
CA ALA A 60 -1.46 0.24 -2.88
C ALA A 60 -1.51 1.18 -4.09
N GLN A 61 -1.65 0.65 -5.31
CA GLN A 61 -1.78 1.43 -6.54
C GLN A 61 -3.01 2.36 -6.53
N ILE A 62 -4.17 1.86 -6.09
CA ILE A 62 -5.38 2.67 -5.97
C ILE A 62 -5.16 3.82 -4.97
N ARG A 63 -4.52 3.54 -3.84
CA ARG A 63 -4.20 4.55 -2.83
C ARG A 63 -3.24 5.61 -3.37
N GLU A 64 -2.18 5.19 -4.07
CA GLU A 64 -1.19 6.10 -4.65
C GLU A 64 -1.83 7.00 -5.71
N SER A 65 -2.65 6.43 -6.60
CA SER A 65 -3.41 7.20 -7.59
C SER A 65 -4.33 8.24 -6.95
N HIS A 66 -5.02 7.87 -5.87
CA HIS A 66 -5.86 8.78 -5.10
C HIS A 66 -5.04 9.93 -4.47
N ILE A 67 -3.89 9.60 -3.86
CA ILE A 67 -2.97 10.59 -3.27
C ILE A 67 -2.48 11.57 -4.34
N LEU A 68 -1.98 11.08 -5.48
CA LEU A 68 -1.46 11.92 -6.57
C LEU A 68 -2.54 12.88 -7.11
N ARG A 69 -3.77 12.40 -7.26
CA ARG A 69 -4.91 13.23 -7.68
C ARG A 69 -5.16 14.37 -6.70
N ILE A 70 -5.20 14.09 -5.40
CA ILE A 70 -5.44 15.11 -4.37
C ILE A 70 -4.28 16.08 -4.28
N GLN A 71 -3.03 15.59 -4.30
CA GLN A 71 -1.84 16.43 -4.32
C GLN A 71 -1.86 17.41 -5.49
N THR A 72 -2.28 16.96 -6.67
CA THR A 72 -2.37 17.83 -7.85
C THR A 72 -3.32 19.01 -7.61
N VAL A 73 -4.50 18.75 -7.03
CA VAL A 73 -5.49 19.80 -6.71
C VAL A 73 -5.00 20.72 -5.59
N LEU A 74 -4.47 20.17 -4.50
CA LEU A 74 -3.96 20.96 -3.38
C LEU A 74 -2.76 21.84 -3.79
N CYS A 75 -1.87 21.33 -4.65
CA CYS A 75 -0.78 22.11 -5.23
C CYS A 75 -1.30 23.26 -6.10
N ASP A 76 -2.35 23.05 -6.91
CA ASP A 76 -2.98 24.12 -7.69
C ASP A 76 -3.58 25.21 -6.79
N MET A 77 -4.29 24.80 -5.72
CA MET A 77 -4.84 25.71 -4.71
C MET A 77 -3.74 26.53 -4.01
N LEU A 78 -2.62 25.91 -3.64
CA LEU A 78 -1.49 26.61 -3.02
C LEU A 78 -0.86 27.65 -3.94
N LEU A 79 -0.86 27.40 -5.26
CA LEU A 79 -0.25 28.29 -6.24
C LEU A 79 -1.17 29.43 -6.68
N ARG A 80 -2.49 29.22 -6.63
CA ARG A 80 -3.48 30.17 -7.17
C ARG A 80 -4.32 30.88 -6.10
N ASP A 81 -4.53 30.25 -4.95
CA ASP A 81 -5.42 30.72 -3.88
C ASP A 81 -4.64 31.09 -2.60
N SER A 82 -5.38 31.41 -1.53
CA SER A 82 -4.81 31.60 -0.20
C SER A 82 -4.40 30.26 0.43
N PRO A 83 -3.29 30.20 1.20
CA PRO A 83 -2.88 28.98 1.91
C PRO A 83 -3.96 28.35 2.80
N VAL A 84 -4.96 29.13 3.23
CA VAL A 84 -6.09 28.63 4.02
C VAL A 84 -7.00 27.68 3.22
N ALA A 85 -7.01 27.78 1.88
CA ALA A 85 -7.88 27.00 1.01
C ALA A 85 -7.64 25.49 1.13
N ILE A 86 -6.41 25.06 1.39
CA ILE A 86 -6.06 23.63 1.58
C ILE A 86 -6.74 22.98 2.79
N VAL A 87 -7.26 23.79 3.72
CA VAL A 87 -8.00 23.33 4.89
C VAL A 87 -9.50 23.61 4.76
N THR A 88 -9.88 24.71 4.13
CA THR A 88 -11.29 25.17 4.10
C THR A 88 -12.09 24.70 2.89
N GLN A 89 -11.43 24.32 1.79
CA GLN A 89 -12.10 23.85 0.56
C GLN A 89 -12.07 22.32 0.44
N SER A 90 -12.76 21.77 -0.55
CA SER A 90 -12.79 20.33 -0.82
C SER A 90 -12.23 20.05 -2.22
N PRO A 91 -11.30 19.09 -2.38
CA PRO A 91 -10.65 18.29 -1.33
C PRO A 91 -9.70 19.13 -0.46
N ASN A 92 -9.45 18.70 0.78
CA ASN A 92 -8.52 19.31 1.72
C ASN A 92 -7.42 18.32 2.17
N VAL A 93 -6.53 18.79 3.04
CA VAL A 93 -5.43 18.01 3.63
C VAL A 93 -5.85 16.73 4.36
N THR A 94 -7.10 16.63 4.86
CA THR A 94 -7.62 15.40 5.50
C THR A 94 -8.01 14.33 4.49
N ASP A 95 -8.22 14.70 3.21
CA ASP A 95 -8.43 13.75 2.13
C ASP A 95 -7.10 13.13 1.64
N LEU A 96 -5.98 13.85 1.86
CA LEU A 96 -4.65 13.42 1.45
C LEU A 96 -4.05 12.37 2.40
N VAL A 97 -4.26 12.53 3.71
CA VAL A 97 -3.70 11.67 4.75
C VAL A 97 -4.83 11.18 5.63
N LYS A 98 -4.84 9.89 5.97
CA LYS A 98 -5.82 9.35 6.91
C LYS A 98 -5.64 9.98 8.29
N CYS A 99 -6.49 10.93 8.63
CA CYS A 99 -6.56 11.56 9.94
C CYS A 99 -8.01 11.92 10.29
N ASP A 100 -8.27 12.20 11.56
CA ASP A 100 -9.59 12.63 12.04
C ASP A 100 -9.81 14.15 11.91
N GLY A 101 -8.75 14.90 11.59
CA GLY A 101 -8.80 16.35 11.42
C GLY A 101 -7.43 16.94 11.10
N ALA A 102 -7.43 18.22 10.74
CA ALA A 102 -6.23 19.01 10.46
C ALA A 102 -6.39 20.45 10.94
N ALA A 103 -5.27 21.09 11.25
CA ALA A 103 -5.20 22.51 11.59
C ALA A 103 -4.06 23.18 10.81
N LEU A 104 -4.25 24.44 10.43
CA LEU A 104 -3.24 25.27 9.77
C LEU A 104 -2.93 26.48 10.65
N TYR A 105 -1.68 26.58 11.07
CA TYR A 105 -1.13 27.78 11.69
C TYR A 105 -0.26 28.52 10.68
N TYR A 106 -0.66 29.73 10.31
CA TYR A 106 0.03 30.55 9.33
C TYR A 106 -0.07 32.02 9.72
N LYS A 107 1.08 32.69 9.85
CA LYS A 107 1.19 34.13 10.18
C LYS A 107 0.61 34.60 11.52
N GLY A 108 0.68 33.75 12.56
CA GLY A 108 0.58 34.18 13.97
C GLY A 108 -0.73 34.84 14.36
#